data_AF-A0A1K1LLJ9-F1
#
_entry.id   AF-A0A1K1LLJ9-F1
#
_cell.length_a   1.000
_cell.length_b   1.000
_cell.length_c   1.000
_cell.angle_alpha   90.00
_cell.angle_beta   90.00
_cell.angle_gamma   90.00
#
_symmetry.space_group_name_H-M   'P 1'
#
loop_
_entity.id
_entity.type
_entity.pdbx_description
1 polymer ?
#
loop_
_entity_poly.entity_id
_entity_poly.type
_entity_poly.pdbx_seq_one_letter_code
_entity_poly.pdbx_strand_id
1 'polypeptide(L)'
;MKLSVALRACSAGGLMPLSVARVAGMPSHRLASPLVRQCPFIPVGTGLYDANHVELLRVTGRCWLPADDGGHALQCLMTRALADLPVGEISLETRRTGRALAWVTLSDKGSQGMRDDTSGPAMAALVADALPLCHSQGFLLPDDAVQLRALLVDLALNQGYDIICTSGGTGVGPRDISPQITSAVLDYPLPGFSMAMMQASLAKTPHAAISRAVAGVLGQSIIINLPGSRKAVVENLEAVLPALPHALDKLHGDPADCGG
;
A
#
# COMPACT_ATOMS: atom_id res chain seq x y z
N MET A 1 -15.04 -5.87 -12.06
CA MET A 1 -15.42 -4.80 -13.01
C MET A 1 -14.81 -5.12 -14.37
N LYS A 2 -15.50 -4.85 -15.49
CA LYS A 2 -14.94 -5.02 -16.84
C LYS A 2 -14.53 -3.65 -17.40
N LEU A 3 -13.38 -3.60 -18.06
CA LEU A 3 -12.78 -2.42 -18.67
C LEU A 3 -12.52 -2.68 -20.14
N SER A 4 -12.92 -1.76 -21.02
CA SER A 4 -12.44 -1.75 -22.40
C SER A 4 -11.20 -0.87 -22.48
N VAL A 5 -10.07 -1.43 -22.93
CA VAL A 5 -8.76 -0.80 -22.91
C VAL A 5 -8.13 -0.84 -24.30
N ALA A 6 -7.78 0.33 -24.83
CA ALA A 6 -6.88 0.49 -25.96
C ALA A 6 -5.42 0.39 -25.45
N LEU A 7 -4.83 -0.78 -25.66
CA LEU A 7 -3.45 -1.09 -25.32
C LEU A 7 -2.47 -0.38 -26.25
N ARG A 8 -1.29 -0.13 -25.68
CA ARG A 8 -0.09 0.28 -26.40
C ARG A 8 0.93 -0.83 -26.24
N ALA A 9 1.79 -0.99 -27.23
CA ALA A 9 2.88 -1.94 -27.13
C ALA A 9 3.70 -1.66 -25.87
N CYS A 10 3.90 -2.70 -25.07
CA CYS A 10 4.68 -2.65 -23.84
C CYS A 10 5.28 -4.03 -23.62
N SER A 11 6.58 -4.11 -23.35
CA SER A 11 7.23 -5.37 -23.01
C SER A 11 6.84 -5.83 -21.60
N ALA A 12 6.96 -7.13 -21.33
CA ALA A 12 6.83 -7.67 -19.99
C ALA A 12 7.74 -6.91 -19.00
N GLY A 13 7.20 -6.60 -17.82
CA GLY A 13 7.85 -5.79 -16.79
C GLY A 13 7.77 -4.27 -17.01
N GLY A 14 7.38 -3.81 -18.20
CA GLY A 14 7.22 -2.39 -18.50
C GLY A 14 6.12 -1.72 -17.66
N LEU A 15 6.35 -0.45 -17.31
CA LEU A 15 5.40 0.38 -16.57
C LEU A 15 4.77 1.40 -17.51
N MET A 16 3.44 1.49 -17.49
CA MET A 16 2.71 2.44 -18.31
C MET A 16 1.46 2.97 -17.58
N PRO A 17 1.12 4.27 -17.73
CA PRO A 17 -0.15 4.78 -17.26
C PRO A 17 -1.32 4.22 -18.07
N LEU A 18 -2.41 3.89 -17.39
CA LEU A 18 -3.74 3.68 -17.95
C LEU A 18 -4.63 4.86 -17.54
N SER A 19 -5.18 5.55 -18.53
CA SER A 19 -5.95 6.79 -18.31
C SER A 19 -7.12 6.90 -19.28
N VAL A 20 -7.95 7.93 -19.12
CA VAL A 20 -9.13 8.17 -19.99
C VAL A 20 -8.79 8.95 -21.26
N ALA A 21 -7.64 9.60 -21.31
CA ALA A 21 -7.19 10.44 -22.42
C ALA A 21 -5.70 10.24 -22.68
N ARG A 22 -5.09 11.04 -23.55
CA ARG A 22 -3.64 10.96 -23.78
C ARG A 22 -2.89 11.71 -22.67
N VAL A 23 -1.88 11.06 -22.11
CA VAL A 23 -0.93 11.68 -21.19
C VAL A 23 0.12 12.46 -21.98
N ALA A 24 0.44 13.68 -21.56
CA ALA A 24 1.44 14.51 -22.22
C ALA A 24 2.84 13.89 -22.13
N GLY A 25 3.55 13.86 -23.27
CA GLY A 25 4.97 13.50 -23.32
C GLY A 25 5.31 12.03 -23.07
N MET A 26 4.33 11.13 -22.93
CA MET A 26 4.61 9.71 -22.70
C MET A 26 3.54 8.77 -23.27
N PRO A 27 3.91 7.53 -23.65
CA PRO A 27 2.93 6.51 -24.04
C PRO A 27 2.05 6.13 -22.85
N SER A 28 0.77 5.88 -23.14
CA SER A 28 -0.22 5.46 -22.15
C SER A 28 -1.26 4.52 -22.77
N HIS A 29 -1.68 3.51 -22.00
CA HIS A 29 -2.90 2.78 -22.28
C HIS A 29 -4.10 3.71 -22.08
N ARG A 30 -5.19 3.47 -22.82
CA ARG A 30 -6.40 4.29 -22.71
C ARG A 30 -7.62 3.45 -22.44
N LEU A 31 -8.51 3.92 -21.57
CA LEU A 31 -9.86 3.39 -21.49
C LEU A 31 -10.60 3.77 -22.77
N ALA A 32 -11.14 2.76 -23.47
CA ALA A 32 -11.76 2.96 -24.79
C ALA A 32 -13.24 3.39 -24.70
N SER A 33 -13.83 3.45 -23.50
CA SER A 33 -15.23 3.82 -23.32
C SER A 33 -15.42 5.35 -23.28
N PRO A 34 -16.19 5.96 -24.20
CA PRO A 34 -16.43 7.41 -24.22
C PRO A 34 -17.28 7.91 -23.04
N LEU A 35 -17.94 7.00 -22.31
CA LEU A 35 -18.75 7.33 -21.13
C LEU A 35 -17.89 7.50 -19.86
N VAL A 36 -16.64 7.04 -19.87
CA VAL A 36 -15.75 7.10 -18.71
C VAL A 36 -14.95 8.39 -18.75
N ARG A 37 -15.36 9.37 -17.94
CA ARG A 37 -14.68 10.68 -17.86
C ARG A 37 -13.53 10.73 -16.85
N GLN A 38 -13.44 9.75 -15.96
CA GLN A 38 -12.35 9.61 -14.98
C GLN A 38 -12.00 8.13 -14.83
N CYS A 39 -10.74 7.83 -14.58
CA CYS A 39 -10.31 6.47 -14.35
C CYS A 39 -10.98 5.94 -13.06
N PRO A 40 -11.61 4.75 -13.09
CA PRO A 40 -12.27 4.22 -11.90
C PRO A 40 -11.26 3.99 -10.77
N PHE A 41 -11.75 4.02 -9.54
CA PHE A 41 -10.95 3.61 -8.39
C PHE A 41 -10.64 2.12 -8.49
N ILE A 42 -9.36 1.79 -8.68
CA ILE A 42 -8.86 0.42 -8.68
C ILE A 42 -7.65 0.38 -7.74
N PRO A 43 -7.73 -0.35 -6.61
CA PRO A 43 -6.63 -0.45 -5.65
C PRO A 43 -5.36 -1.04 -6.26
N VAL A 44 -4.22 -0.65 -5.71
CA VAL A 44 -2.94 -1.32 -5.99
C VAL A 44 -3.02 -2.83 -5.76
N GLY A 45 -2.27 -3.57 -6.58
CA GLY A 45 -2.27 -5.03 -6.62
C GLY A 45 -3.42 -5.68 -7.36
N THR A 46 -4.41 -4.90 -7.82
CA THR A 46 -5.47 -5.44 -8.68
C THR A 46 -4.91 -5.87 -10.03
N GLY A 47 -5.15 -7.13 -10.41
CA GLY A 47 -4.82 -7.67 -11.72
C GLY A 47 -5.92 -7.38 -12.74
N LEU A 48 -5.52 -7.22 -14.00
CA LEU A 48 -6.41 -7.05 -15.15
C LEU A 48 -6.21 -8.24 -16.08
N TYR A 49 -7.27 -9.03 -16.22
CA TYR A 49 -7.26 -10.33 -16.89
C TYR A 49 -7.98 -10.27 -18.22
N ASP A 50 -7.47 -10.99 -19.22
CA ASP A 50 -8.17 -11.15 -20.50
C ASP A 50 -9.33 -12.16 -20.42
N ALA A 51 -9.96 -12.43 -21.57
CA ALA A 51 -11.05 -13.40 -21.69
C ALA A 51 -10.64 -14.86 -21.41
N ASN A 52 -9.34 -15.16 -21.48
CA ASN A 52 -8.78 -16.48 -21.17
C ASN A 52 -8.30 -16.57 -19.71
N HIS A 53 -8.62 -15.57 -18.88
CA HIS A 53 -8.18 -15.45 -17.48
C HIS A 53 -6.66 -15.36 -17.31
N VAL A 54 -5.94 -14.86 -18.31
CA VAL A 54 -4.51 -14.54 -18.20
C VAL A 54 -4.36 -13.12 -17.67
N GLU A 55 -3.58 -12.94 -16.60
CA GLU A 55 -3.27 -11.61 -16.07
C GLU A 55 -2.29 -10.89 -16.99
N LEU A 56 -2.73 -9.80 -17.62
CA LEU A 56 -1.90 -9.05 -18.56
C LEU A 56 -1.26 -7.81 -17.93
N LEU A 57 -1.99 -7.16 -17.02
CA LEU A 57 -1.56 -5.95 -16.34
C LEU A 57 -1.83 -6.06 -14.84
N ARG A 58 -0.96 -5.47 -14.02
CA ARG A 58 -1.21 -5.27 -12.59
C ARG A 58 -1.12 -3.79 -12.22
N VAL A 59 -2.09 -3.29 -11.45
CA VAL A 59 -2.05 -1.93 -10.92
C VAL A 59 -0.97 -1.84 -9.85
N THR A 60 -0.02 -0.91 -10.02
CA THR A 60 1.10 -0.68 -9.09
C THR A 60 1.05 0.69 -8.43
N GLY A 61 0.09 1.55 -8.82
CA GLY A 61 -0.08 2.86 -8.22
C GLY A 61 -1.16 3.68 -8.92
N ARG A 62 -1.43 4.85 -8.38
CA ARG A 62 -2.34 5.86 -8.91
C ARG A 62 -1.66 7.21 -8.81
N CYS A 63 -1.78 8.02 -9.84
CA CYS A 63 -1.17 9.35 -9.87
C CYS A 63 -1.96 10.30 -10.76
N TRP A 64 -1.63 11.60 -10.63
CA TRP A 64 -2.08 12.63 -11.55
C TRP A 64 -0.99 12.92 -12.57
N LEU A 65 -1.33 12.90 -13.85
CA LEU A 65 -0.42 13.24 -14.95
C LEU A 65 -1.06 14.27 -15.88
N PRO A 66 -0.27 15.20 -16.47
CA PRO A 66 -0.81 16.19 -17.39
C PRO A 66 -1.43 15.55 -18.64
N ALA A 67 -2.58 16.05 -19.09
CA ALA A 67 -3.19 15.67 -20.37
C ALA A 67 -2.45 16.31 -21.56
N ASP A 68 -2.47 15.67 -22.73
CA ASP A 68 -1.79 16.19 -23.94
C ASP A 68 -2.45 17.46 -24.52
N ASP A 69 -3.74 17.67 -24.22
CA ASP A 69 -4.53 18.76 -24.76
C ASP A 69 -4.32 20.10 -24.01
N GLY A 70 -3.40 20.12 -23.04
CA GLY A 70 -3.13 21.28 -22.20
C GLY A 70 -4.26 21.60 -21.22
N GLY A 71 -5.23 20.69 -21.07
CA GLY A 71 -6.35 20.82 -20.14
C GLY A 71 -5.99 20.44 -18.71
N HIS A 72 -6.90 19.73 -18.04
CA HIS A 72 -6.73 19.30 -16.66
C HIS A 72 -5.84 18.05 -16.54
N ALA A 73 -5.21 17.86 -15.37
CA ALA A 73 -4.52 16.62 -15.07
C ALA A 73 -5.48 15.43 -15.08
N LEU A 74 -4.98 14.29 -15.54
CA LEU A 74 -5.68 13.02 -15.61
C LEU A 74 -5.36 12.18 -14.37
N GLN A 75 -6.38 11.58 -13.78
CA GLN A 75 -6.16 10.45 -12.89
C GLN A 75 -5.75 9.23 -13.71
N CYS A 76 -4.60 8.67 -13.37
CA CYS A 76 -4.00 7.54 -14.06
C CYS A 76 -3.83 6.38 -13.08
N LEU A 77 -4.04 5.16 -13.57
CA LEU A 77 -3.56 3.95 -12.92
C LEU A 77 -2.17 3.65 -13.48
N MET A 78 -1.17 3.52 -12.63
CA MET A 78 0.12 2.98 -13.05
C MET A 78 -0.04 1.46 -13.15
N THR A 79 0.29 0.91 -14.31
CA THR A 79 0.16 -0.52 -14.60
C THR A 79 1.48 -1.12 -15.02
N ARG A 80 1.76 -2.33 -14.53
CA ARG A 80 2.89 -3.15 -14.95
C ARG A 80 2.40 -4.24 -15.88
N ALA A 81 3.02 -4.38 -17.05
CA ALA A 81 2.79 -5.49 -17.96
C ALA A 81 3.40 -6.78 -17.40
N LEU A 82 2.62 -7.87 -17.38
CA LEU A 82 3.09 -9.20 -16.97
C LEU A 82 3.46 -10.10 -18.15
N ALA A 83 3.11 -9.67 -19.37
CA ALA A 83 3.48 -10.28 -20.63
C ALA A 83 3.77 -9.18 -21.66
N ASP A 84 4.31 -9.55 -22.82
CA ASP A 84 4.42 -8.63 -23.94
C ASP A 84 3.02 -8.29 -24.47
N LEU A 85 2.69 -7.01 -24.51
CA LEU A 85 1.37 -6.52 -24.88
C LEU A 85 1.36 -6.04 -26.33
N PRO A 86 0.38 -6.47 -27.15
CA PRO A 86 0.20 -5.94 -28.49
C PRO A 86 -0.45 -4.55 -28.45
N VAL A 87 -0.44 -3.86 -29.59
CA VAL A 87 -1.32 -2.70 -29.82
C VAL A 87 -2.70 -3.22 -30.19
N GLY A 88 -3.76 -2.72 -29.55
CA GLY A 88 -5.13 -3.08 -29.90
C GLY A 88 -6.12 -2.77 -28.79
N GLU A 89 -7.41 -2.95 -29.07
CA GLU A 89 -8.46 -2.86 -28.06
C GLU A 89 -8.76 -4.23 -27.46
N ILE A 90 -8.89 -4.30 -26.14
CA ILE A 90 -9.17 -5.52 -25.41
C ILE A 90 -10.14 -5.24 -24.25
N SER A 91 -10.98 -6.22 -23.92
CA SER A 91 -11.77 -6.21 -22.69
C SER A 91 -10.98 -6.91 -21.58
N LEU A 92 -10.76 -6.21 -20.46
CA LEU A 92 -10.09 -6.73 -19.28
C LEU A 92 -11.05 -6.79 -18.09
N GLU A 93 -10.97 -7.86 -17.31
CA GLU A 93 -11.67 -7.99 -16.06
C GLU A 93 -10.72 -7.71 -14.88
N THR A 94 -11.16 -6.86 -13.95
CA THR A 94 -10.41 -6.57 -12.73
C THR A 94 -10.64 -7.65 -11.69
N ARG A 95 -9.57 -8.23 -11.15
CA ARG A 95 -9.64 -9.18 -10.03
C ARG A 95 -8.51 -8.92 -9.05
N ARG A 96 -8.80 -9.09 -7.76
CA ARG A 96 -7.83 -8.93 -6.68
C ARG A 96 -7.68 -10.27 -5.96
N THR A 97 -6.46 -10.80 -5.93
CA THR A 97 -6.16 -12.17 -5.45
C THR A 97 -5.20 -12.15 -4.26
N GLY A 98 -5.39 -11.22 -3.33
CA GLY A 98 -4.55 -11.05 -2.15
C GLY A 98 -4.65 -9.63 -1.58
N ARG A 99 -3.80 -9.33 -0.61
CA ARG A 99 -3.69 -8.01 0.03
C ARG A 99 -2.49 -7.22 -0.51
N ALA A 100 -2.55 -5.91 -0.39
CA ALA A 100 -1.48 -4.99 -0.75
C ALA A 100 -0.84 -4.43 0.52
N LEU A 101 0.49 -4.55 0.60
CA LEU A 101 1.30 -4.09 1.72
C LEU A 101 2.16 -2.89 1.33
N ALA A 102 2.08 -1.81 2.08
CA ALA A 102 3.09 -0.76 2.08
C ALA A 102 3.91 -0.82 3.37
N TRP A 103 5.22 -0.60 3.28
CA TRP A 103 6.02 -0.27 4.46
C TRP A 103 6.68 1.09 4.30
N VAL A 104 6.66 1.89 5.36
CA VAL A 104 7.24 3.23 5.41
C VAL A 104 8.36 3.23 6.44
N THR A 105 9.59 3.30 5.97
CA THR A 105 10.77 3.38 6.84
C THR A 105 11.08 4.85 7.10
N LEU A 106 11.06 5.24 8.38
CA LEU A 106 11.42 6.58 8.84
C LEU A 106 12.87 6.56 9.34
N SER A 107 13.76 7.21 8.59
CA SER A 107 15.19 7.21 8.87
C SER A 107 15.89 8.31 8.06
N ASP A 108 16.37 9.36 8.74
CA ASP A 108 17.19 10.38 8.09
C ASP A 108 18.39 9.77 7.36
N LYS A 109 19.11 8.86 8.04
CA LYS A 109 20.29 8.19 7.47
C LYS A 109 19.92 7.35 6.25
N GLY A 110 18.77 6.67 6.31
CA GLY A 110 18.24 5.91 5.18
C GLY A 110 17.93 6.83 4.01
N SER A 111 17.18 7.92 4.24
CA SER A 111 16.80 8.88 3.19
C SER A 111 17.99 9.55 2.50
N GLN A 112 19.14 9.60 3.17
CA GLN A 112 20.41 10.13 2.64
C GLN A 112 21.26 9.05 1.95
N GLY A 113 20.76 7.82 1.81
CA GLY A 113 21.50 6.70 1.22
C GLY A 113 22.66 6.18 2.08
N MET A 114 22.71 6.57 3.36
CA MET A 114 23.80 6.19 4.28
C MET A 114 23.52 4.90 5.05
N ARG A 115 22.34 4.29 4.88
CA ARG A 115 21.94 3.05 5.53
C ARG A 115 20.88 2.33 4.73
N ASP A 116 21.10 1.02 4.52
CA ASP A 116 20.11 0.16 3.89
C ASP A 116 18.96 -0.20 4.85
N ASP A 117 17.74 -0.21 4.30
CA ASP A 117 16.55 -0.66 5.01
C ASP A 117 16.51 -2.20 5.06
N THR A 118 16.81 -2.74 6.25
CA THR A 118 16.69 -4.19 6.53
C THR A 118 15.39 -4.56 7.25
N SER A 119 14.63 -3.56 7.71
CA SER A 119 13.36 -3.76 8.41
C SER A 119 12.24 -4.02 7.41
N GLY A 120 12.17 -3.20 6.34
CA GLY A 120 11.16 -3.30 5.29
C GLY A 120 11.05 -4.69 4.65
N PRO A 121 12.16 -5.26 4.11
CA PRO A 121 12.14 -6.61 3.55
C PRO A 121 11.71 -7.68 4.56
N ALA A 122 12.05 -7.53 5.84
CA ALA A 122 11.61 -8.46 6.89
C ALA A 122 10.10 -8.35 7.16
N MET A 123 9.52 -7.15 7.16
CA MET A 123 8.06 -6.96 7.23
C MET A 123 7.36 -7.65 6.06
N ALA A 124 7.86 -7.42 4.84
CA ALA A 124 7.26 -7.97 3.64
C ALA A 124 7.24 -9.51 3.66
N ALA A 125 8.33 -10.14 4.09
CA ALA A 125 8.41 -11.60 4.24
C ALA A 125 7.40 -12.12 5.28
N LEU A 126 7.38 -11.54 6.48
CA LEU A 126 6.48 -11.99 7.55
C LEU A 126 5.00 -11.86 7.19
N VAL A 127 4.62 -10.77 6.53
CA VAL A 127 3.23 -10.59 6.09
C VAL A 127 2.89 -11.58 4.98
N ALA A 128 3.81 -11.82 4.03
CA ALA A 128 3.60 -12.79 2.95
C ALA A 128 3.43 -14.23 3.46
N ASP A 129 4.11 -14.59 4.56
CA ASP A 129 3.96 -15.89 5.21
C ASP A 129 2.58 -16.05 5.89
N ALA A 130 2.02 -14.95 6.40
CA ALA A 130 0.74 -14.95 7.10
C ALA A 130 -0.48 -14.82 6.17
N LEU A 131 -0.33 -14.14 5.02
CA LEU A 131 -1.41 -14.00 4.05
C LEU A 131 -0.92 -13.73 2.60
N PRO A 132 -1.71 -14.12 1.58
CA PRO A 132 -1.35 -13.86 0.19
C PRO A 132 -1.25 -12.36 -0.12
N LEU A 133 -0.09 -11.93 -0.63
CA LEU A 133 0.13 -10.57 -1.11
C LEU A 133 0.00 -10.50 -2.63
N CYS A 134 -0.84 -9.58 -3.13
CA CYS A 134 -0.93 -9.26 -4.55
C CYS A 134 0.04 -8.13 -4.96
N HIS A 135 0.46 -7.30 -4.00
CA HIS A 135 1.42 -6.22 -4.20
C HIS A 135 2.12 -5.86 -2.88
N SER A 136 3.40 -5.51 -2.95
CA SER A 136 4.13 -4.97 -1.82
C SER A 136 5.11 -3.89 -2.29
N GLN A 137 5.24 -2.81 -1.51
CA GLN A 137 6.09 -1.68 -1.87
C GLN A 137 6.67 -0.98 -0.64
N GLY A 138 7.96 -0.67 -0.72
CA GLY A 138 8.67 0.11 0.29
C GLY A 138 8.71 1.58 -0.04
N PHE A 139 8.62 2.39 1.01
CA PHE A 139 8.76 3.84 1.01
C PHE A 139 9.75 4.24 2.10
N LEU A 140 10.52 5.29 1.83
CA LEU A 140 11.57 5.77 2.72
C LEU A 140 11.44 7.28 2.87
N LEU A 141 11.30 7.74 4.10
CA LEU A 141 11.16 9.15 4.44
C LEU A 141 12.16 9.53 5.54
N PRO A 142 12.61 10.80 5.60
CA PRO A 142 13.18 11.35 6.82
C PRO A 142 12.11 11.42 7.93
N ASP A 143 12.51 11.69 9.17
CA ASP A 143 11.55 11.90 10.27
C ASP A 143 10.84 13.28 10.11
N ASP A 144 9.89 13.34 9.18
CA ASP A 144 9.11 14.52 8.81
C ASP A 144 7.60 14.27 8.95
N ALA A 145 6.96 15.10 9.77
CA ALA A 145 5.55 14.97 10.12
C ALA A 145 4.59 15.20 8.95
N VAL A 146 4.91 16.14 8.06
CA VAL A 146 4.04 16.51 6.94
C VAL A 146 4.11 15.43 5.88
N GLN A 147 5.31 14.95 5.56
CA GLN A 147 5.52 13.89 4.58
C GLN A 147 4.92 12.57 5.05
N LEU A 148 5.14 12.18 6.31
CA LEU A 148 4.55 10.96 6.86
C LEU A 148 3.02 11.02 6.81
N ARG A 149 2.42 12.14 7.22
CA ARG A 149 0.96 12.33 7.18
C ARG A 149 0.43 12.19 5.76
N ALA A 150 1.02 12.92 4.82
CA ALA A 150 0.59 12.92 3.43
C ALA A 150 0.69 11.52 2.81
N LEU A 151 1.80 10.81 3.07
CA LEU A 151 2.00 9.47 2.55
C LEU A 151 1.02 8.46 3.15
N LEU A 152 0.78 8.47 4.47
CA LEU A 152 -0.18 7.54 5.08
C LEU A 152 -1.59 7.71 4.50
N VAL A 153 -2.03 8.95 4.31
CA VAL A 153 -3.33 9.26 3.70
C VAL A 153 -3.37 8.84 2.24
N ASP A 154 -2.32 9.11 1.46
CA ASP A 154 -2.25 8.70 0.06
C ASP A 154 -2.28 7.18 -0.08
N LEU A 155 -1.44 6.45 0.67
CA LEU A 155 -1.37 4.99 0.62
C LEU A 155 -2.72 4.34 0.97
N ALA A 156 -3.40 4.85 2.00
CA ALA A 156 -4.67 4.29 2.44
C ALA A 156 -5.83 4.66 1.51
N LEU A 157 -6.04 5.96 1.29
CA LEU A 157 -7.28 6.46 0.67
C LEU A 157 -7.17 6.61 -0.85
N ASN A 158 -5.97 6.91 -1.37
CA ASN A 158 -5.78 7.05 -2.80
C ASN A 158 -5.26 5.76 -3.42
N GLN A 159 -4.19 5.15 -2.90
CA GLN A 159 -3.62 3.95 -3.51
C GLN A 159 -4.42 2.69 -3.19
N GLY A 160 -5.06 2.62 -2.02
CA GLY A 160 -5.85 1.48 -1.58
C GLY A 160 -5.00 0.30 -1.11
N TYR A 161 -3.90 0.55 -0.40
CA TYR A 161 -3.18 -0.50 0.33
C TYR A 161 -4.05 -1.05 1.47
N ASP A 162 -4.01 -2.35 1.74
CA ASP A 162 -4.75 -2.93 2.87
C ASP A 162 -3.98 -2.82 4.18
N ILE A 163 -2.65 -2.93 4.10
CA ILE A 163 -1.76 -2.95 5.24
C ILE A 163 -0.70 -1.87 5.02
N ILE A 164 -0.53 -0.99 6.00
CA ILE A 164 0.50 0.03 6.00
C ILE A 164 1.29 -0.09 7.30
N CYS A 165 2.52 -0.57 7.20
CA CYS A 165 3.42 -0.66 8.35
C CYS A 165 4.39 0.53 8.33
N THR A 166 4.68 1.14 9.48
CA THR A 166 5.79 2.10 9.59
C THR A 166 6.91 1.52 10.44
N SER A 167 8.17 1.84 10.14
CA SER A 167 9.34 1.49 10.97
C SER A 167 10.00 2.75 11.52
N GLY A 168 10.08 2.88 12.84
CA GLY A 168 10.80 3.98 13.50
C GLY A 168 9.89 5.10 13.99
N GLY A 169 10.49 6.05 14.73
CA GLY A 169 9.80 7.22 15.27
C GLY A 169 8.81 6.94 16.40
N THR A 170 8.88 5.79 17.08
CA THR A 170 7.94 5.37 18.13
C THR A 170 8.47 5.54 19.57
N GLY A 171 9.72 5.99 19.74
CA GLY A 171 10.33 6.22 21.06
C GLY A 171 9.83 7.49 21.74
N VAL A 172 10.56 8.01 22.73
CA VAL A 172 10.21 9.26 23.45
C VAL A 172 11.10 10.45 23.06
N GLY A 173 11.96 10.28 22.07
CA GLY A 173 12.82 11.34 21.58
C GLY A 173 12.01 12.46 20.90
N PRO A 174 12.55 13.69 20.82
CA PRO A 174 11.86 14.84 20.25
C PRO A 174 11.53 14.68 18.75
N ARG A 175 12.17 13.72 18.08
CA ARG A 175 11.94 13.38 16.67
C ARG A 175 11.11 12.12 16.46
N ASP A 176 10.76 11.42 17.55
CA ASP A 176 9.85 10.29 17.48
C ASP A 176 8.43 10.82 17.29
N ILE A 177 7.94 10.83 16.06
CA ILE A 177 6.66 11.48 15.70
C ILE A 177 5.59 10.51 15.21
N SER A 178 5.96 9.27 14.84
CA SER A 178 5.08 8.35 14.09
C SER A 178 3.73 8.15 14.78
N PRO A 179 3.66 7.90 16.11
CA PRO A 179 2.39 7.66 16.76
C PRO A 179 1.41 8.84 16.73
N GLN A 180 1.91 10.07 16.90
CA GLN A 180 1.06 11.26 16.86
C GLN A 180 0.55 11.52 15.44
N ILE A 181 1.40 11.31 14.44
CA ILE A 181 1.02 11.53 13.04
C ILE A 181 0.03 10.47 12.58
N THR A 182 0.28 9.20 12.91
CA THR A 182 -0.64 8.10 12.63
C THR A 182 -1.97 8.31 13.36
N SER A 183 -1.97 8.53 14.67
CA SER A 183 -3.22 8.73 15.44
C SER A 183 -4.08 9.86 14.90
N ALA A 184 -3.46 10.94 14.40
CA ALA A 184 -4.17 12.09 13.86
C ALA A 184 -4.81 11.88 12.48
N VAL A 185 -4.56 10.74 11.81
CA VAL A 185 -5.20 10.40 10.52
C VAL A 185 -6.11 9.19 10.60
N LEU A 186 -6.10 8.42 11.69
CA LEU A 186 -6.95 7.25 11.83
C LEU A 186 -8.43 7.65 11.94
N ASP A 187 -9.31 6.85 11.34
CA ASP A 187 -10.75 6.92 11.59
C ASP A 187 -11.05 6.42 13.02
N TYR A 188 -10.38 5.33 13.42
CA TYR A 188 -10.44 4.80 14.78
C TYR A 188 -9.20 3.95 15.12
N PRO A 189 -8.81 3.89 16.40
CA PRO A 189 -7.68 3.08 16.84
C PRO A 189 -8.04 1.59 16.96
N LEU A 190 -7.01 0.74 16.89
CA LEU A 190 -7.07 -0.69 17.20
C LEU A 190 -6.26 -0.97 18.48
N PRO A 191 -6.80 -0.64 19.67
CA PRO A 191 -6.04 -0.73 20.92
C PRO A 191 -5.59 -2.16 21.23
N GLY A 192 -6.34 -3.19 20.81
CA GLY A 192 -5.95 -4.59 20.96
C GLY A 192 -4.63 -4.93 20.28
N PHE A 193 -4.39 -4.37 19.07
CA PHE A 193 -3.13 -4.55 18.35
C PHE A 193 -1.99 -3.86 19.10
N SER A 194 -2.19 -2.62 19.55
CA SER A 194 -1.20 -1.88 20.33
C SER A 194 -0.86 -2.60 21.65
N MET A 195 -1.84 -3.15 22.34
CA MET A 195 -1.64 -3.93 23.58
C MET A 195 -0.87 -5.22 23.32
N ALA A 196 -1.21 -5.97 22.26
CA ALA A 196 -0.51 -7.21 21.90
C ALA A 196 0.98 -6.94 21.58
N MET A 197 1.25 -5.91 20.76
CA MET A 197 2.61 -5.45 20.46
C MET A 197 3.38 -5.04 21.72
N MET A 198 2.74 -4.27 22.61
CA MET A 198 3.34 -3.83 23.87
C MET A 198 3.63 -5.00 24.81
N GLN A 199 2.69 -5.93 24.96
CA GLN A 199 2.86 -7.14 25.78
C GLN A 199 4.02 -7.99 25.28
N ALA A 200 4.11 -8.23 23.96
CA ALA A 200 5.20 -8.96 23.35
C ALA A 200 6.55 -8.28 23.60
N SER A 201 6.61 -6.95 23.49
CA SER A 201 7.82 -6.17 23.72
C SER A 201 8.25 -6.16 25.19
N LEU A 202 7.31 -6.00 26.13
CA LEU A 202 7.58 -6.01 27.59
C LEU A 202 8.08 -7.36 28.08
N ALA A 203 7.64 -8.47 27.46
CA ALA A 203 8.17 -9.80 27.75
C ALA A 203 9.66 -9.95 27.37
N LYS A 204 10.20 -9.07 26.53
CA LYS A 204 11.62 -9.07 26.12
C LYS A 204 12.46 -8.05 26.87
N THR A 205 11.91 -6.88 27.18
CA THR A 205 12.65 -5.81 27.87
C THR A 205 11.72 -4.83 28.58
N PRO A 206 12.04 -4.41 29.82
CA PRO A 206 11.26 -3.38 30.51
C PRO A 206 11.31 -2.02 29.80
N HIS A 207 12.34 -1.76 29.00
CA HIS A 207 12.45 -0.51 28.24
C HIS A 207 11.36 -0.36 27.17
N ALA A 208 10.68 -1.45 26.79
CA ALA A 208 9.55 -1.39 25.86
C ALA A 208 8.41 -0.47 26.35
N ALA A 209 8.31 -0.25 27.67
CA ALA A 209 7.31 0.62 28.29
C ALA A 209 7.33 2.07 27.76
N ILE A 210 8.44 2.53 27.17
CA ILE A 210 8.53 3.88 26.59
C ILE A 210 7.99 3.96 25.16
N SER A 211 7.76 2.83 24.50
CA SER A 211 7.23 2.79 23.14
C SER A 211 5.83 3.38 23.11
N ARG A 212 5.58 4.23 22.13
CA ARG A 212 4.27 4.86 21.90
C ARG A 212 3.59 4.29 20.66
N ALA A 213 4.06 3.15 20.14
CA ALA A 213 3.51 2.52 18.94
C ALA A 213 1.99 2.37 19.00
N VAL A 214 1.30 2.80 17.94
CA VAL A 214 -0.16 2.65 17.79
C VAL A 214 -0.50 1.84 16.54
N ALA A 215 -1.71 1.31 16.50
CA ALA A 215 -2.31 0.72 15.33
C ALA A 215 -3.75 1.20 15.19
N GLY A 216 -4.29 1.21 13.97
CA GLY A 216 -5.65 1.66 13.71
C GLY A 216 -6.12 1.48 12.28
N VAL A 217 -7.34 1.94 12.02
CA VAL A 217 -7.95 1.91 10.69
C VAL A 217 -7.97 3.32 10.07
N LEU A 218 -7.68 3.38 8.77
CA LEU A 218 -7.96 4.53 7.91
C LEU A 218 -8.58 4.02 6.60
N GLY A 219 -9.85 4.34 6.35
CA GLY A 219 -10.62 3.80 5.25
C GLY A 219 -10.74 2.27 5.33
N GLN A 220 -10.17 1.59 4.33
CA GLN A 220 -10.12 0.12 4.27
C GLN A 220 -8.71 -0.43 4.57
N SER A 221 -7.86 0.38 5.19
CA SER A 221 -6.48 0.05 5.51
C SER A 221 -6.26 -0.08 7.01
N ILE A 222 -5.46 -1.06 7.42
CA ILE A 222 -4.91 -1.15 8.78
C ILE A 222 -3.50 -0.55 8.77
N ILE A 223 -3.27 0.45 9.63
CA ILE A 223 -1.97 1.10 9.83
C ILE A 223 -1.36 0.62 11.14
N ILE A 224 -0.09 0.20 11.11
CA ILE A 224 0.63 -0.35 12.28
C ILE A 224 1.98 0.37 12.41
N ASN A 225 2.20 1.09 13.52
CA ASN A 225 3.53 1.61 13.82
C ASN A 225 4.38 0.53 14.48
N LEU A 226 5.55 0.26 13.90
CA LEU A 226 6.53 -0.69 14.42
C LEU A 226 7.80 0.07 14.87
N PRO A 227 8.54 -0.44 15.86
CA PRO A 227 9.79 0.17 16.30
C PRO A 227 10.86 0.18 15.20
N GLY A 228 11.93 0.97 15.38
CA GLY A 228 12.90 1.22 14.30
C GLY A 228 13.91 0.09 14.00
N SER A 229 14.07 -0.90 14.88
CA SER A 229 15.04 -1.99 14.67
C SER A 229 14.38 -3.20 14.01
N ARG A 230 15.09 -3.87 13.09
CA ARG A 230 14.62 -5.10 12.42
C ARG A 230 14.11 -6.14 13.42
N LYS A 231 14.84 -6.35 14.53
CA LYS A 231 14.44 -7.31 15.57
C LYS A 231 13.09 -6.93 16.18
N ALA A 232 12.94 -5.68 16.60
CA ALA A 232 11.71 -5.21 17.23
C ALA A 232 10.52 -5.17 16.25
N VAL A 233 10.78 -4.88 14.97
CA VAL A 233 9.79 -5.00 13.89
C VAL A 233 9.23 -6.42 13.82
N VAL A 234 10.10 -7.43 13.76
CA VAL A 234 9.71 -8.84 13.71
C VAL A 234 8.88 -9.20 14.94
N GLU A 235 9.41 -8.92 16.14
CA GLU A 235 8.74 -9.26 17.41
C GLU A 235 7.36 -8.61 17.56
N ASN A 236 7.20 -7.35 17.14
CA ASN A 236 5.92 -6.63 17.25
C ASN A 236 4.93 -7.11 16.19
N LEU A 237 5.40 -7.32 14.95
CA LEU A 237 4.53 -7.75 13.86
C LEU A 237 4.01 -9.18 14.11
N GLU A 238 4.89 -10.11 14.55
CA GLU A 238 4.51 -11.47 14.96
C GLU A 238 3.39 -11.50 16.01
N ALA A 239 3.36 -10.51 16.92
CA ALA A 239 2.35 -10.43 17.97
C ALA A 239 0.93 -10.14 17.43
N VAL A 240 0.81 -9.55 16.23
CA VAL A 240 -0.49 -9.14 15.65
C VAL A 240 -0.83 -9.87 14.36
N LEU A 241 0.14 -10.49 13.68
CA LEU A 241 -0.07 -11.25 12.46
C LEU A 241 -1.17 -12.32 12.56
N PRO A 242 -1.32 -13.09 13.67
CA PRO A 242 -2.39 -14.09 13.76
C PRO A 242 -3.81 -13.51 13.63
N ALA A 243 -4.01 -12.27 14.05
CA ALA A 243 -5.31 -11.59 13.97
C ALA A 243 -5.49 -10.76 12.69
N LEU A 244 -4.40 -10.44 11.98
CA LEU A 244 -4.40 -9.51 10.85
C LEU A 244 -5.28 -9.97 9.67
N PRO A 245 -5.24 -11.23 9.19
CA PRO A 245 -6.11 -11.69 8.11
C PRO A 245 -7.60 -11.48 8.42
N HIS A 246 -8.03 -11.95 9.60
CA HIS A 246 -9.43 -11.82 10.03
C HIS A 246 -9.86 -10.35 10.17
N ALA A 247 -8.99 -9.50 10.74
CA ALA A 247 -9.28 -8.07 10.86
C ALA A 247 -9.48 -7.40 9.49
N LEU A 248 -8.68 -7.75 8.48
CA LEU A 248 -8.82 -7.24 7.11
C LEU A 248 -10.08 -7.76 6.42
N ASP A 249 -10.41 -9.04 6.61
CA ASP A 249 -11.64 -9.63 6.05
C ASP A 249 -12.88 -8.93 6.61
N LYS A 250 -12.93 -8.71 7.93
CA LYS A 250 -13.99 -7.93 8.59
C LYS A 250 -14.07 -6.50 8.09
N LEU A 251 -12.92 -5.81 7.99
CA LEU A 251 -12.86 -4.43 7.52
C LEU A 251 -13.37 -4.29 6.07
N HIS A 252 -13.22 -5.33 5.26
CA HIS A 252 -13.67 -5.37 3.86
C HIS A 252 -15.09 -5.92 3.70
N GLY A 253 -15.81 -6.11 4.80
CA GLY A 253 -17.23 -6.46 4.81
C GLY A 253 -17.53 -7.96 4.75
N ASP A 254 -16.59 -8.83 5.11
CA ASP A 254 -16.86 -10.26 5.25
C ASP A 254 -17.96 -10.50 6.32
N PRO A 255 -19.11 -11.12 5.97
CA PRO A 255 -20.22 -11.34 6.88
C PRO A 255 -20.03 -12.51 7.86
N ALA A 256 -18.94 -13.29 7.81
CA ALA A 256 -18.74 -14.44 8.70
C ALA A 256 -18.84 -14.06 10.20
N ASP A 257 -19.30 -14.94 11.07
CA ASP A 257 -19.39 -14.60 12.50
C ASP A 257 -18.00 -14.51 13.16
N CYS A 258 -17.84 -13.60 14.11
CA CYS A 258 -16.58 -13.42 14.87
C CYS A 258 -16.36 -14.51 15.95
N GLY A 259 -17.37 -15.35 16.21
CA GLY A 259 -17.29 -16.46 17.16
C GLY A 259 -17.09 -17.78 16.41
N GLY A 260 -15.88 -18.32 16.48
CA GLY A 260 -15.63 -19.73 16.19
C GLY A 260 -16.09 -20.63 17.32
#